data_AF-A0A4E0RWN7-F1
#
_entry.id   AF-A0A4E0RWN7-F1
#
_cell.length_a   1.000
_cell.length_b   1.000
_cell.length_c   1.000
_cell.angle_alpha   90.00
_cell.angle_beta   90.00
_cell.angle_gamma   90.00
#
_symmetry.space_group_name_H-M   'P 1'
#
loop_
_entity.id
_entity.type
_entity.pdbx_description
1 polymer ?
#
loop_
_entity_poly.entity_id
_entity_poly.type
_entity_poly.pdbx_seq_one_letter_code
_entity_poly.pdbx_strand_id
1 'polypeptide(L)'
;MAFVDGLAKLIGIDSNQVFFLICQIFAIFCGCVLRVYIPPGSSRSKQRHLFEFIIGVLVLYMGYGPYIIHLVIQAIPAYLMLVFLPLSFAQYGILIFSMAYLSAIHIYQLYTGNHSSVDISAPLMVQTQKLSSLAFNINDGVRIAAGLPVIRECHKLNAIARRPRLLQLGGYLFCFHNCMIGPSMFFADYLRFIEGREADRILDTDLQWRFNQKKDEIRVARAELLKQLKLLLLHTLLIVWAFSNFKPDHLLDDDFARKTFWQKYIYVTIACFAFRQRFYFAWTISCVANLCAGFGFSGFDDHGEPEYRFAANIHFLPIELGTSTKTILDAWNTATTRWLRECVYDRVPKRYAVWAVFVASAIWHGFHPGFYLAFVSAALITVCGRMCRRYLRPYFLGSPAMNFIYDIMTHIGAIFCLNYLGVAFLLQKTGRVLHFWRQMRFIGHLGPLALIICLPLVCGKPGNSTKLNAADRTPVQLTKNAVVTNGGTNSSRHNSAVTNNVCKLHEN
;
A
#
# COMPACT_ATOMS: atom_id res chain seq x y z
N MET A 1 18.47 13.17 23.90
CA MET A 1 17.58 14.29 23.48
C MET A 1 18.39 15.50 23.06
N ALA A 2 19.24 16.10 23.91
CA ALA A 2 20.04 17.29 23.56
C ALA A 2 20.80 17.24 22.21
N PHE A 3 21.45 16.12 21.87
CA PHE A 3 22.11 15.96 20.56
C PHE A 3 21.12 16.03 19.38
N VAL A 4 19.98 15.34 19.49
CA VAL A 4 18.96 15.29 18.44
C VAL A 4 18.27 16.64 18.31
N ASP A 5 17.98 17.31 19.42
CA ASP A 5 17.40 18.65 19.41
C ASP A 5 18.37 19.69 18.83
N GLY A 6 19.68 19.52 19.06
CA GLY A 6 20.72 20.33 18.41
C GLY A 6 20.78 20.11 16.90
N LEU A 7 20.72 18.85 16.46
CA LEU A 7 20.70 18.49 15.04
C LEU A 7 19.41 18.95 14.33
N ALA A 8 18.27 18.81 15.00
CA ALA A 8 16.96 19.27 14.54
C ALA A 8 16.95 20.79 14.31
N LYS A 9 17.49 21.56 15.26
CA LYS A 9 17.66 23.02 15.13
C LYS A 9 18.62 23.40 14.00
N LEU A 10 19.72 22.65 13.81
CA LEU A 10 20.69 22.91 12.75
C LEU A 10 20.10 22.67 11.35
N ILE A 11 19.29 21.62 11.20
CA ILE A 11 18.69 21.21 9.91
C ILE A 11 17.34 21.91 9.67
N GLY A 12 16.72 22.48 10.69
CA GLY A 12 15.43 23.17 10.60
C GLY A 12 14.24 22.21 10.46
N ILE A 13 14.32 21.01 11.04
CA ILE A 13 13.27 19.99 11.00
C ILE A 13 12.86 19.55 12.41
N ASP A 14 11.68 18.93 12.53
CA ASP A 14 11.15 18.47 13.82
C ASP A 14 12.01 17.35 14.43
N SER A 15 12.27 17.39 15.75
CA SER A 15 13.11 16.39 16.43
C SER A 15 12.61 14.95 16.20
N ASN A 16 11.29 14.73 16.08
CA ASN A 16 10.76 13.38 15.83
C ASN A 16 11.09 12.88 14.41
N GLN A 17 11.24 13.78 13.43
CA GLN A 17 11.66 13.42 12.08
C GLN A 17 13.13 13.00 12.04
N VAL A 18 13.97 13.65 12.86
CA VAL A 18 15.38 13.25 13.04
C VAL A 18 15.45 11.87 13.70
N PHE A 19 14.68 11.63 14.77
CA PHE A 19 14.61 10.31 15.41
C PHE A 19 14.14 9.23 14.44
N PHE A 20 13.12 9.52 13.64
CA PHE A 20 12.66 8.60 12.59
C PHE A 20 13.80 8.25 11.62
N LEU A 21 14.55 9.23 11.14
CA LEU A 21 15.68 8.99 10.24
C LEU A 21 16.78 8.13 10.88
N ILE A 22 17.17 8.44 12.12
CA ILE A 22 18.15 7.66 12.88
C ILE A 22 17.68 6.20 13.02
N CYS A 23 16.41 6.00 13.37
CA CYS A 23 15.79 4.68 13.49
C CYS A 23 15.83 3.90 12.17
N GLN A 24 15.54 4.55 11.03
CA GLN A 24 15.57 3.91 9.72
C GLN A 24 17.00 3.56 9.27
N ILE A 25 17.98 4.44 9.52
CA ILE A 25 19.40 4.16 9.22
C ILE A 25 19.89 2.98 10.08
N PHE A 26 19.54 2.97 11.36
CA PHE A 26 19.86 1.86 12.26
C PHE A 26 19.19 0.55 11.80
N ALA A 27 17.92 0.60 11.37
CA ALA A 27 17.24 -0.54 10.78
C ALA A 27 17.94 -1.05 9.51
N ILE A 28 18.41 -0.17 8.62
CA ILE A 28 19.19 -0.58 7.43
C ILE A 28 20.45 -1.34 7.84
N PHE A 29 21.21 -0.81 8.80
CA PHE A 29 22.41 -1.45 9.33
C PHE A 29 22.10 -2.83 9.94
N CYS A 30 21.10 -2.91 10.83
CA CYS A 30 20.66 -4.17 11.42
C CYS A 30 20.14 -5.17 10.37
N GLY A 31 19.53 -4.69 9.28
CA GLY A 31 19.14 -5.51 8.13
C GLY A 31 20.34 -6.19 7.49
N CYS A 32 21.40 -5.44 7.18
CA CYS A 32 22.65 -6.01 6.67
C CYS A 32 23.23 -7.05 7.64
N VAL A 33 23.24 -6.75 8.95
CA VAL A 33 23.74 -7.68 9.98
C VAL A 33 22.91 -8.96 10.02
N LEU A 34 21.57 -8.87 10.05
CA LEU A 34 20.66 -10.02 10.04
C LEU A 34 20.91 -10.91 8.83
N ARG A 35 21.04 -10.31 7.64
CA ARG A 35 21.22 -11.04 6.38
C ARG A 35 22.56 -11.78 6.35
N VAL A 36 23.65 -11.15 6.79
CA VAL A 36 25.01 -11.70 6.72
C VAL A 36 25.27 -12.71 7.84
N TYR A 37 24.96 -12.37 9.09
CA TYR A 37 25.40 -13.13 10.26
C TYR A 37 24.37 -14.15 10.76
N ILE A 38 23.08 -13.96 10.45
CA ILE A 38 22.01 -14.88 10.88
C ILE A 38 21.18 -15.28 9.65
N PRO A 39 21.76 -15.86 8.59
CA PRO A 39 21.05 -16.08 7.33
C PRO A 39 19.86 -17.04 7.52
N PRO A 40 18.84 -16.93 6.65
CA PRO A 40 17.56 -17.61 6.82
C PRO A 40 17.68 -19.13 6.70
N GLY A 41 16.96 -19.84 7.57
CA GLY A 41 16.98 -21.30 7.64
C GLY A 41 16.22 -21.83 8.87
N SER A 42 15.70 -23.06 8.78
CA SER A 42 14.91 -23.69 9.85
C SER A 42 15.68 -23.80 11.17
N SER A 43 16.97 -24.14 11.12
CA SER A 43 17.84 -24.25 12.30
C SER A 43 18.09 -22.93 13.02
N ARG A 44 18.02 -21.80 12.29
CA ARG A 44 18.29 -20.44 12.80
C ARG A 44 17.02 -19.60 12.99
N SER A 45 15.85 -20.16 12.71
CA SER A 45 14.55 -19.48 12.82
C SER A 45 14.36 -18.81 14.19
N LYS A 46 14.69 -19.50 15.29
CA LYS A 46 14.61 -18.94 16.65
C LYS A 46 15.48 -17.69 16.82
N GLN A 47 16.74 -17.74 16.34
CA GLN A 47 17.68 -16.63 16.43
C GLN A 47 17.19 -15.43 15.61
N ARG A 48 16.66 -15.67 14.41
CA ARG A 48 16.08 -14.60 13.57
C ARG A 48 14.84 -13.97 14.19
N HIS A 49 13.90 -14.76 14.72
CA HIS A 49 12.74 -14.20 15.43
C HIS A 49 13.15 -13.36 16.64
N LEU A 50 14.14 -13.81 17.40
CA LEU A 50 14.64 -13.08 18.55
C LEU A 50 15.33 -11.77 18.14
N PHE A 51 16.14 -11.80 17.07
CA PHE A 51 16.77 -10.60 16.51
C PHE A 51 15.72 -9.60 16.03
N GLU A 52 14.73 -10.05 15.25
CA GLU A 52 13.62 -9.22 14.78
C GLU A 52 12.88 -8.54 15.94
N PHE A 53 12.57 -9.31 16.99
CA PHE A 53 11.84 -8.82 18.15
C PHE A 53 12.66 -7.80 18.95
N ILE A 54 13.91 -8.12 19.29
CA ILE A 54 14.76 -7.25 20.13
C ILE A 54 15.07 -5.93 19.41
N ILE A 55 15.53 -5.99 18.16
CA ILE A 55 15.84 -4.79 17.38
C ILE A 55 14.56 -4.00 17.11
N GLY A 56 13.44 -4.69 16.89
CA GLY A 56 12.13 -4.09 16.74
C GLY A 56 11.69 -3.24 17.91
N VAL A 57 11.72 -3.83 19.10
CA VAL A 57 11.40 -3.14 20.36
C VAL A 57 12.36 -1.96 20.57
N LEU A 58 13.66 -2.13 20.30
CA LEU A 58 14.65 -1.07 20.43
C LEU A 58 14.36 0.11 19.49
N VAL A 59 14.14 -0.15 18.19
CA VAL A 59 13.84 0.88 17.18
C VAL A 59 12.54 1.63 17.53
N LEU A 60 11.50 0.90 17.94
CA LEU A 60 10.24 1.52 18.35
C LEU A 60 10.40 2.33 19.63
N TYR A 61 11.16 1.85 20.61
CA TYR A 61 11.41 2.60 21.85
C TYR A 61 12.24 3.86 21.59
N MET A 62 13.22 3.80 20.68
CA MET A 62 13.99 4.98 20.26
C MET A 62 13.11 6.02 19.56
N GLY A 63 12.16 5.60 18.73
CA GLY A 63 11.28 6.51 17.98
C GLY A 63 10.08 7.05 18.78
N TYR A 64 9.53 6.25 19.68
CA TYR A 64 8.25 6.53 20.35
C TYR A 64 8.30 6.44 21.88
N GLY A 65 9.45 6.09 22.47
CA GLY A 65 9.64 6.01 23.92
C GLY A 65 8.65 5.04 24.59
N PRO A 66 8.11 5.39 25.78
CA PRO A 66 7.20 4.51 26.52
C PRO A 66 5.85 4.27 25.82
N TYR A 67 5.48 5.08 24.81
CA TYR A 67 4.22 4.90 24.08
C TYR A 67 4.14 3.58 23.31
N ILE A 68 5.26 2.87 23.11
CA ILE A 68 5.24 1.51 22.52
C ILE A 68 4.38 0.52 23.31
N ILE A 69 4.07 0.81 24.58
CA ILE A 69 3.14 0.01 25.38
C ILE A 69 1.79 -0.17 24.70
N HIS A 70 1.35 0.80 23.88
CA HIS A 70 0.10 0.70 23.16
C HIS A 70 0.10 -0.44 22.13
N LEU A 71 1.25 -0.78 21.55
CA LEU A 71 1.39 -1.95 20.65
C LEU A 71 1.23 -3.26 21.43
N VAL A 72 1.76 -3.32 22.65
CA VAL A 72 1.60 -4.50 23.51
C VAL A 72 0.15 -4.66 23.96
N ILE A 73 -0.50 -3.56 24.36
CA ILE A 73 -1.92 -3.53 24.76
C ILE A 73 -2.85 -3.91 23.59
N GLN A 74 -2.49 -3.59 22.34
CA GLN A 74 -3.26 -4.04 21.17
C GLN A 74 -3.00 -5.54 20.87
N ALA A 75 -1.74 -5.99 20.95
CA ALA A 75 -1.37 -7.35 20.59
C ALA A 75 -1.89 -8.43 21.57
N ILE A 76 -1.86 -8.17 22.88
CA ILE A 76 -2.24 -9.17 23.89
C ILE A 76 -3.71 -9.59 23.75
N PRO A 77 -4.72 -8.69 23.80
CA PRO A 77 -6.12 -9.09 23.66
C PRO A 77 -6.40 -9.75 22.31
N ALA A 78 -5.80 -9.25 21.22
CA ALA A 78 -5.94 -9.88 19.91
C ALA A 78 -5.42 -11.34 19.91
N TYR A 79 -4.31 -11.62 20.58
CA TYR A 79 -3.81 -12.98 20.73
C TYR A 79 -4.72 -13.84 21.63
N LEU A 80 -5.22 -13.30 22.74
CA LEU A 80 -6.17 -14.02 23.60
C LEU A 80 -7.45 -14.38 22.83
N MET A 81 -7.94 -13.49 21.96
CA MET A 81 -9.06 -13.77 21.06
C MET A 81 -8.73 -14.91 20.08
N LEU A 82 -7.52 -14.97 19.52
CA LEU A 82 -7.10 -16.10 18.68
C LEU A 82 -7.10 -17.42 19.44
N VAL A 83 -6.77 -17.40 20.74
CA VAL A 83 -6.66 -18.60 21.59
C VAL A 83 -8.04 -19.10 22.03
N PHE A 84 -8.88 -18.20 22.55
CA PHE A 84 -10.10 -18.55 23.27
C PHE A 84 -11.38 -18.50 22.43
N LEU A 85 -11.43 -17.70 21.36
CA LEU A 85 -12.62 -17.61 20.51
C LEU A 85 -12.55 -18.63 19.36
N PRO A 86 -13.70 -19.11 18.85
CA PRO A 86 -13.73 -19.82 17.58
C PRO A 86 -13.21 -18.90 16.46
N LEU A 87 -12.35 -19.44 15.58
CA LEU A 87 -11.63 -18.64 14.59
C LEU A 87 -12.53 -17.91 13.58
N SER A 88 -13.73 -18.45 13.33
CA SER A 88 -14.77 -17.81 12.54
C SER A 88 -15.22 -16.47 13.12
N PHE A 89 -15.25 -16.34 14.45
CA PHE A 89 -15.54 -15.10 15.17
C PHE A 89 -14.28 -14.27 15.43
N ALA A 90 -13.16 -14.92 15.77
CA ALA A 90 -11.91 -14.24 16.11
C ALA A 90 -11.41 -13.33 14.99
N GLN A 91 -11.53 -13.74 13.71
CA GLN A 91 -11.10 -12.92 12.57
C GLN A 91 -11.76 -11.54 12.51
N TYR A 92 -13.07 -11.48 12.76
CA TYR A 92 -13.83 -10.22 12.77
C TYR A 92 -13.65 -9.49 14.09
N GLY A 93 -13.65 -10.23 15.21
CA GLY A 93 -13.43 -9.65 16.53
C GLY A 93 -12.09 -8.92 16.63
N ILE A 94 -11.01 -9.50 16.10
CA ILE A 94 -9.68 -8.89 16.12
C ILE A 94 -9.61 -7.67 15.22
N LEU A 95 -10.25 -7.70 14.04
CA LEU A 95 -10.36 -6.51 13.18
C LEU A 95 -11.09 -5.38 13.90
N ILE A 96 -12.27 -5.66 14.48
CA ILE A 96 -13.09 -4.66 15.19
C ILE A 96 -12.34 -4.12 16.40
N PHE A 97 -11.79 -4.99 17.25
CA PHE A 97 -11.02 -4.58 18.43
C PHE A 97 -9.81 -3.73 18.05
N SER A 98 -9.02 -4.17 17.06
CA SER A 98 -7.80 -3.44 16.66
C SER A 98 -8.14 -2.07 16.09
N MET A 99 -9.19 -1.99 15.26
CA MET A 99 -9.70 -0.72 14.73
C MET A 99 -10.27 0.19 15.83
N ALA A 100 -11.00 -0.35 16.80
CA ALA A 100 -11.56 0.40 17.92
C ALA A 100 -10.46 0.96 18.84
N TYR A 101 -9.44 0.15 19.13
CA TYR A 101 -8.28 0.58 19.91
C TYR A 101 -7.49 1.68 19.19
N LEU A 102 -7.20 1.50 17.90
CA LEU A 102 -6.57 2.53 17.07
C LEU A 102 -7.43 3.81 17.04
N SER A 103 -8.75 3.66 16.96
CA SER A 103 -9.69 4.80 17.00
C SER A 103 -9.61 5.57 18.31
N ALA A 104 -9.53 4.89 19.44
CA ALA A 104 -9.37 5.53 20.74
C ALA A 104 -8.09 6.38 20.81
N ILE A 105 -6.97 5.88 20.26
CA ILE A 105 -5.71 6.63 20.18
C ILE A 105 -5.84 7.85 19.26
N HIS A 106 -6.44 7.70 18.09
CA HIS A 106 -6.70 8.82 17.17
C HIS A 106 -7.59 9.91 17.81
N ILE A 107 -8.64 9.51 18.52
CA ILE A 107 -9.55 10.44 19.22
C ILE A 107 -8.81 11.14 20.38
N TYR A 108 -8.00 10.41 21.14
CA TYR A 108 -7.19 10.98 22.21
C TYR A 108 -6.20 12.03 21.68
N GLN A 109 -5.52 11.75 20.57
CA GLN A 109 -4.61 12.69 19.91
C GLN A 109 -5.35 13.93 19.40
N LEU A 110 -6.54 13.74 18.81
CA LEU A 110 -7.39 14.85 18.38
C LEU A 110 -7.82 15.74 19.54
N TYR A 111 -8.17 15.15 20.70
CA TYR A 111 -8.57 15.87 21.90
C TYR A 111 -7.41 16.64 22.55
N THR A 112 -6.22 16.03 22.62
CA THR A 112 -5.03 16.63 23.23
C THR A 112 -4.30 17.62 22.32
N GLY A 113 -4.65 17.67 21.02
CA GLY A 113 -4.00 18.54 20.04
C GLY A 113 -2.55 18.15 19.72
N ASN A 114 -2.11 16.95 20.13
CA ASN A 114 -0.76 16.47 19.89
C ASN A 114 -0.64 15.92 18.46
N HIS A 115 -0.30 16.80 17.51
CA HIS A 115 -0.22 16.50 16.08
C HIS A 115 1.23 16.38 15.57
N SER A 116 2.07 15.59 16.24
CA SER A 116 3.41 15.28 15.74
C SER A 116 3.32 14.51 14.41
N SER A 117 4.20 14.83 13.45
CA SER A 117 4.22 14.12 12.15
C SER A 117 4.66 12.65 12.23
N VAL A 118 5.26 12.28 13.37
CA VAL A 118 5.73 10.92 13.69
C VAL A 118 5.21 10.60 15.08
N ASP A 119 4.11 9.86 15.15
CA ASP A 119 3.46 9.48 16.41
C ASP A 119 3.13 7.97 16.43
N ILE A 120 2.75 7.45 17.60
CA ILE A 120 2.52 6.01 17.83
C ILE A 120 1.37 5.41 16.98
N SER A 121 0.49 6.25 16.43
CA SER A 121 -0.60 5.81 15.54
C SER A 121 -0.06 5.13 14.28
N ALA A 122 1.06 5.57 13.72
CA ALA A 122 1.62 4.95 12.51
C ALA A 122 2.04 3.47 12.73
N PRO A 123 2.83 3.13 13.78
CA PRO A 123 3.06 1.74 14.15
C PRO A 123 1.78 0.95 14.47
N LEU A 124 0.81 1.57 15.18
CA LEU A 124 -0.47 0.94 15.50
C LEU A 124 -1.31 0.65 14.25
N MET A 125 -1.25 1.54 13.25
CA MET A 125 -1.90 1.36 11.95
C MET A 125 -1.32 0.13 11.24
N VAL A 126 0.00 -0.03 11.22
CA VAL A 126 0.67 -1.22 10.66
C VAL A 126 0.31 -2.48 11.45
N GLN A 127 0.33 -2.41 12.78
CA GLN A 127 0.04 -3.54 13.65
C GLN A 127 -1.42 -4.01 13.53
N THR A 128 -2.37 -3.08 13.39
CA THR A 128 -3.79 -3.36 13.09
C THR A 128 -3.94 -4.19 11.84
N GLN A 129 -3.19 -3.86 10.78
CA GLN A 129 -3.20 -4.63 9.53
C GLN A 129 -2.62 -6.04 9.74
N LYS A 130 -1.51 -6.16 10.47
CA LYS A 130 -0.86 -7.43 10.75
C LYS A 130 -1.74 -8.38 11.57
N LEU A 131 -2.32 -7.88 12.67
CA LEU A 131 -3.16 -8.67 13.59
C LEU A 131 -4.44 -9.16 12.90
N SER A 132 -5.14 -8.26 12.20
CA SER A 132 -6.37 -8.63 11.48
C SER A 132 -6.08 -9.60 10.33
N SER A 133 -5.05 -9.36 9.51
CA SER A 133 -4.66 -10.27 8.43
C SER A 133 -4.31 -11.66 8.94
N LEU A 134 -3.51 -11.73 10.01
CA LEU A 134 -3.16 -13.01 10.66
C LEU A 134 -4.41 -13.79 11.06
N ALA A 135 -5.40 -13.12 11.66
CA ALA A 135 -6.61 -13.78 12.10
C ALA A 135 -7.44 -14.35 10.93
N PHE A 136 -7.62 -13.57 9.85
CA PHE A 136 -8.27 -14.06 8.63
C PHE A 136 -7.49 -15.20 7.98
N ASN A 137 -6.17 -15.10 7.92
CA ASN A 137 -5.32 -16.14 7.34
C ASN A 137 -5.33 -17.46 8.12
N ILE A 138 -5.40 -17.41 9.46
CA ILE A 138 -5.57 -18.61 10.28
C ILE A 138 -6.95 -19.24 10.02
N ASN A 139 -8.01 -18.43 9.95
CA ASN A 139 -9.34 -18.95 9.63
C ASN A 139 -9.38 -19.61 8.25
N ASP A 140 -8.76 -19.02 7.23
CA ASP A 140 -8.66 -19.63 5.90
C ASP A 140 -7.88 -20.96 5.94
N GLY A 141 -6.79 -21.03 6.72
CA GLY A 141 -6.03 -22.28 6.90
C GLY A 141 -6.84 -23.39 7.54
N VAL A 142 -7.66 -23.08 8.54
CA VAL A 142 -8.56 -24.05 9.17
C VAL A 142 -9.67 -24.50 8.23
N ARG A 143 -10.22 -23.60 7.40
CA ARG A 143 -11.20 -23.97 6.37
C ARG A 143 -10.60 -24.96 5.37
N ILE A 144 -9.38 -24.70 4.89
CA ILE A 144 -8.66 -25.60 3.98
C ILE A 144 -8.45 -26.97 4.63
N ALA A 145 -8.00 -27.00 5.88
CA ALA A 145 -7.80 -28.26 6.61
C ALA A 145 -9.10 -29.07 6.79
N ALA A 146 -10.25 -28.39 6.84
CA ALA A 146 -11.57 -29.01 6.90
C ALA A 146 -12.17 -29.35 5.51
N GLY A 147 -11.42 -29.17 4.42
CA GLY A 147 -11.91 -29.41 3.05
C GLY A 147 -12.91 -28.37 2.55
N LEU A 148 -13.04 -27.23 3.23
CA LEU A 148 -13.96 -26.15 2.86
C LEU A 148 -13.31 -25.16 1.89
N PRO A 149 -14.07 -24.58 0.94
CA PRO A 149 -13.53 -23.57 0.05
C PRO A 149 -13.18 -22.28 0.80
N VAL A 150 -12.10 -21.64 0.37
CA VAL A 150 -11.77 -20.25 0.73
C VAL A 150 -12.51 -19.28 -0.19
N ILE A 151 -12.67 -18.03 0.26
CA ILE A 151 -13.43 -17.01 -0.48
C ILE A 151 -12.79 -16.68 -1.83
N ARG A 152 -11.45 -16.68 -1.89
CA ARG A 152 -10.69 -16.55 -3.13
C ARG A 152 -9.54 -17.52 -3.16
N GLU A 153 -9.23 -18.03 -4.34
CA GLU A 153 -8.11 -18.93 -4.56
C GLU A 153 -6.77 -18.30 -4.13
N CYS A 154 -6.58 -16.99 -4.37
CA CYS A 154 -5.35 -16.31 -3.98
C CYS A 154 -5.14 -16.24 -2.45
N HIS A 155 -6.18 -16.42 -1.63
CA HIS A 155 -6.07 -16.46 -0.16
C HIS A 155 -5.35 -17.73 0.33
N LYS A 156 -5.34 -18.83 -0.46
CA LYS A 156 -4.62 -20.06 -0.10
C LYS A 156 -3.12 -19.82 0.10
N LEU A 157 -2.53 -18.89 -0.64
CA LEU A 157 -1.10 -18.57 -0.54
C LEU A 157 -0.70 -17.97 0.81
N ASN A 158 -1.64 -17.35 1.52
CA ASN A 158 -1.39 -16.71 2.82
C ASN A 158 -2.03 -17.48 3.98
N ALA A 159 -2.75 -18.56 3.69
CA ALA A 159 -3.42 -19.36 4.69
C ALA A 159 -2.43 -19.95 5.70
N ILE A 160 -2.78 -19.88 6.99
CA ILE A 160 -1.94 -20.31 8.10
C ILE A 160 -2.59 -21.50 8.79
N ALA A 161 -1.92 -22.65 8.75
CA ALA A 161 -2.46 -23.89 9.30
C ALA A 161 -2.53 -23.93 10.84
N ARG A 162 -1.67 -23.16 11.54
CA ARG A 162 -1.54 -23.22 13.00
C ARG A 162 -1.32 -21.84 13.59
N ARG A 163 -1.84 -21.63 14.80
CA ARG A 163 -1.62 -20.39 15.57
C ARG A 163 -0.12 -20.17 15.80
N PRO A 164 0.38 -18.91 15.70
CA PRO A 164 1.78 -18.62 15.92
C PRO A 164 2.17 -18.82 17.38
N ARG A 165 3.40 -19.29 17.61
CA ARG A 165 4.03 -19.25 18.93
C ARG A 165 4.36 -17.80 19.30
N LEU A 166 4.44 -17.50 20.60
CA LEU A 166 4.67 -16.14 21.09
C LEU A 166 5.91 -15.46 20.48
N LEU A 167 7.03 -16.18 20.35
CA LEU A 167 8.24 -15.63 19.74
C LEU A 167 8.05 -15.30 18.24
N GLN A 168 7.32 -16.15 17.51
CA GLN A 168 7.03 -15.90 16.08
C GLN A 168 6.10 -14.70 15.93
N LEU A 169 5.09 -14.59 16.80
CA LEU A 169 4.18 -13.45 16.83
C LEU A 169 4.92 -12.17 17.20
N GLY A 170 5.75 -12.19 18.24
CA GLY A 170 6.58 -11.05 18.66
C GLY A 170 7.49 -10.58 17.53
N GLY A 171 8.27 -11.49 16.94
CA GLY A 171 9.13 -11.15 15.81
C GLY A 171 8.35 -10.62 14.60
N TYR A 172 7.14 -11.12 14.34
CA TYR A 172 6.29 -10.64 13.25
C TYR A 172 5.76 -9.22 13.50
N LEU A 173 5.16 -8.99 14.67
CA LEU A 173 4.54 -7.72 15.01
C LEU A 173 5.59 -6.61 15.13
N PHE A 174 6.74 -6.92 15.74
CA PHE A 174 7.83 -5.99 15.99
C PHE A 174 8.94 -6.03 14.93
N CYS A 175 8.75 -6.71 13.80
CA CYS A 175 9.73 -6.80 12.70
C CYS A 175 10.35 -5.41 12.36
N PHE A 176 11.64 -5.23 12.66
CA PHE A 176 12.24 -3.90 12.84
C PHE A 176 12.23 -3.06 11.56
N HIS A 177 12.36 -3.70 10.41
CA HIS A 177 12.44 -3.04 9.11
C HIS A 177 11.08 -2.60 8.54
N ASN A 178 9.96 -2.87 9.21
CA ASN A 178 8.62 -2.40 8.79
C ASN A 178 7.67 -2.00 9.93
N CYS A 179 8.06 -2.18 11.20
CA CYS A 179 7.17 -1.92 12.33
C CYS A 179 6.79 -0.45 12.53
N MET A 180 7.61 0.51 12.07
CA MET A 180 7.34 1.94 12.26
C MET A 180 6.30 2.48 11.28
N ILE A 181 6.43 2.16 9.98
CA ILE A 181 5.66 2.82 8.90
C ILE A 181 5.21 1.86 7.78
N GLY A 182 5.46 0.56 7.95
CA GLY A 182 5.23 -0.46 6.93
C GLY A 182 6.42 -0.62 5.99
N PRO A 183 6.25 -1.25 4.80
CA PRO A 183 5.00 -1.90 4.37
C PRO A 183 4.58 -3.02 5.32
N SER A 184 3.27 -3.13 5.56
CA SER A 184 2.74 -4.31 6.26
C SER A 184 2.92 -5.55 5.39
N MET A 185 3.16 -6.71 6.03
CA MET A 185 3.31 -7.99 5.36
C MET A 185 2.44 -9.05 6.01
N PHE A 186 2.08 -10.09 5.27
CA PHE A 186 1.35 -11.22 5.83
C PHE A 186 2.26 -12.14 6.64
N PHE A 187 1.70 -12.81 7.63
CA PHE A 187 2.47 -13.69 8.52
C PHE A 187 3.10 -14.87 7.77
N ALA A 188 2.44 -15.38 6.72
CA ALA A 188 3.00 -16.44 5.87
C ALA A 188 4.31 -15.99 5.20
N ASP A 189 4.38 -14.72 4.82
CA ASP A 189 5.52 -14.13 4.11
C ASP A 189 6.67 -13.85 5.07
N TYR A 190 6.33 -13.41 6.28
CA TYR A 190 7.26 -13.32 7.39
C TYR A 190 7.89 -14.68 7.73
N LEU A 191 7.10 -15.76 7.85
CA LEU A 191 7.64 -17.09 8.13
C LEU A 191 8.56 -17.59 7.01
N ARG A 192 8.16 -17.42 5.75
CA ARG A 192 9.01 -17.78 4.59
C ARG A 192 10.33 -17.03 4.59
N PHE A 193 10.31 -15.75 4.94
CA PHE A 193 11.52 -14.94 5.10
C PHE A 193 12.42 -15.43 6.23
N ILE A 194 11.86 -15.74 7.39
CA ILE A 194 12.64 -16.22 8.55
C ILE A 194 13.25 -17.60 8.27
N GLU A 195 12.48 -18.50 7.68
CA GLU A 195 12.86 -19.89 7.46
C GLU A 195 13.60 -20.11 6.13
N GLY A 196 13.60 -19.11 5.25
CA GLY A 196 14.25 -19.18 3.95
C GLY A 196 13.53 -20.07 2.94
N ARG A 197 12.20 -20.03 2.97
CA ARG A 197 11.26 -20.82 2.16
C ARG A 197 10.51 -19.98 1.13
N GLU A 198 11.18 -18.98 0.55
CA GLU A 198 10.56 -18.08 -0.42
C GLU A 198 10.17 -18.82 -1.72
N ALA A 199 10.90 -19.90 -2.05
CA ALA A 199 10.61 -20.81 -3.17
C ALA A 199 9.22 -21.45 -3.09
N ASP A 200 8.67 -21.64 -1.89
CA ASP A 200 7.36 -22.27 -1.66
C ASP A 200 6.19 -21.44 -2.21
N ARG A 201 6.43 -20.18 -2.58
CA ARG A 201 5.42 -19.32 -3.22
C ARG A 201 5.35 -19.49 -4.73
N ILE A 202 6.41 -20.04 -5.32
CA ILE A 202 6.52 -20.19 -6.76
C ILE A 202 5.86 -21.52 -7.12
N LEU A 203 4.74 -21.44 -7.83
CA LEU A 203 3.98 -22.62 -8.27
C LEU A 203 4.58 -23.24 -9.54
N ASP A 204 5.29 -22.45 -10.32
CA ASP A 204 5.95 -22.88 -11.54
C ASP A 204 7.30 -23.56 -11.20
N THR A 205 7.44 -24.82 -11.60
CA THR A 205 8.62 -25.65 -11.29
C THR A 205 9.92 -25.09 -11.87
N ASP A 206 9.88 -24.52 -13.07
CA ASP A 206 11.07 -23.99 -13.75
C ASP A 206 11.54 -22.70 -13.06
N LEU A 207 10.60 -21.82 -12.72
CA LEU A 207 10.91 -20.61 -11.94
C LEU A 207 11.38 -20.94 -10.52
N GLN A 208 10.83 -22.00 -9.90
CA GLN A 208 11.27 -22.46 -8.60
C GLN A 208 12.71 -23.00 -8.66
N TRP A 209 13.05 -23.77 -9.69
CA TRP A 209 14.43 -24.21 -9.94
C TRP A 209 15.38 -23.03 -10.15
N ARG A 210 14.98 -22.03 -10.96
CA ARG A 210 15.76 -20.80 -11.16
C ARG A 210 16.00 -20.03 -9.86
N PHE A 211 14.98 -19.92 -9.02
CA PHE A 211 15.10 -19.30 -7.71
C PHE A 211 16.13 -20.04 -6.84
N ASN A 212 16.06 -21.36 -6.78
CA ASN A 212 16.97 -22.16 -5.96
C ASN A 212 18.43 -22.04 -6.42
N GLN A 213 18.69 -21.90 -7.73
CA GLN A 213 20.05 -21.68 -8.23
C GLN A 213 20.63 -20.31 -7.87
N LYS A 214 19.78 -19.27 -7.84
CA LYS A 214 20.20 -17.86 -7.65
C LYS A 214 19.72 -17.26 -6.33
N LYS A 215 19.47 -18.11 -5.33
CA LYS A 215 18.80 -17.73 -4.08
C LYS A 215 19.47 -16.55 -3.38
N ASP A 216 20.80 -16.60 -3.27
CA ASP A 216 21.56 -15.56 -2.58
C ASP A 216 21.59 -14.25 -3.37
N GLU A 217 21.72 -14.31 -4.70
CA GLU A 217 21.64 -13.13 -5.57
C GLU A 217 20.28 -12.45 -5.48
N ILE A 218 19.20 -13.23 -5.52
CA ILE A 218 17.81 -12.76 -5.40
C ILE A 218 17.60 -12.10 -4.04
N ARG A 219 18.12 -12.68 -2.95
CA ARG A 219 17.99 -12.07 -1.61
C ARG A 219 18.78 -10.79 -1.42
N VAL A 220 19.93 -10.66 -2.09
CA VAL A 220 20.72 -9.41 -2.04
C VAL A 220 20.03 -8.30 -2.84
N ALA A 221 19.28 -8.66 -3.89
CA ALA A 221 18.44 -7.74 -4.66
C ALA A 221 19.20 -6.52 -5.22
N ARG A 222 20.47 -6.70 -5.65
CA ARG A 222 21.40 -5.58 -5.97
C ARG A 222 20.80 -4.53 -6.91
N ALA A 223 20.17 -4.98 -8.00
CA ALA A 223 19.58 -4.08 -8.99
C ALA A 223 18.41 -3.26 -8.41
N GLU A 224 17.51 -3.90 -7.67
CA GLU A 224 16.39 -3.20 -7.05
C GLU A 224 16.88 -2.30 -5.90
N LEU A 225 17.84 -2.74 -5.09
CA LEU A 225 18.44 -1.93 -4.04
C LEU A 225 19.07 -0.65 -4.63
N LEU A 226 19.84 -0.75 -5.71
CA LEU A 226 20.42 0.41 -6.39
C LEU A 226 19.34 1.37 -6.92
N LYS A 227 18.25 0.82 -7.49
CA LYS A 227 17.10 1.61 -7.94
C LYS A 227 16.42 2.34 -6.78
N GLN A 228 16.19 1.66 -5.66
CA GLN A 228 15.56 2.25 -4.48
C GLN A 228 16.47 3.28 -3.80
N LEU A 229 17.80 3.10 -3.81
CA LEU A 229 18.75 4.11 -3.35
C LEU A 229 18.74 5.37 -4.22
N LYS A 230 18.64 5.23 -5.55
CA LYS A 230 18.48 6.37 -6.47
C LYS A 230 17.16 7.11 -6.23
N LEU A 231 16.06 6.38 -6.02
CA LEU A 231 14.77 6.98 -5.66
C LEU A 231 14.83 7.65 -4.29
N LEU A 232 15.51 7.05 -3.31
CA LEU A 232 15.68 7.64 -1.98
C LEU A 232 16.44 8.97 -2.08
N LEU A 233 17.52 9.03 -2.84
CA LEU A 233 18.24 10.27 -3.10
C LEU A 233 17.33 11.32 -3.75
N LEU A 234 16.58 10.94 -4.80
CA LEU A 234 15.62 11.82 -5.46
C LEU A 234 14.59 12.37 -4.47
N HIS A 235 13.93 11.51 -3.69
CA HIS A 235 12.93 11.92 -2.72
C HIS A 235 13.52 12.75 -1.58
N THR A 236 14.79 12.54 -1.22
CA THR A 236 15.51 13.38 -0.25
C THR A 236 15.70 14.80 -0.79
N LEU A 237 16.12 14.96 -2.05
CA LEU A 237 16.24 16.27 -2.68
C LEU A 237 14.87 16.96 -2.82
N LEU A 238 13.84 16.20 -3.23
CA LEU A 238 12.50 16.72 -3.42
C LEU A 238 11.80 17.08 -2.10
N ILE A 239 12.01 16.34 -1.01
CA ILE A 239 11.41 16.68 0.29
C ILE A 239 12.07 17.94 0.90
N VAL A 240 13.38 18.12 0.74
CA VAL A 240 14.07 19.35 1.14
C VAL A 240 13.54 20.54 0.35
N TRP A 241 13.40 20.40 -0.97
CA TRP A 241 12.76 21.43 -1.79
C TRP A 241 11.31 21.71 -1.37
N ALA A 242 10.54 20.66 -1.06
CA ALA A 242 9.14 20.78 -0.66
C ALA A 242 8.99 21.57 0.65
N PHE A 243 9.79 21.28 1.66
CA PHE A 243 9.73 21.98 2.95
C PHE A 243 10.07 23.46 2.85
N SER A 244 11.02 23.83 1.98
CA SER A 244 11.43 25.23 1.81
C SER A 244 10.41 26.06 1.03
N ASN A 245 9.61 25.45 0.15
CA ASN A 245 8.80 26.18 -0.83
C ASN A 245 7.29 26.07 -0.63
N PHE A 246 6.79 25.12 0.18
CA PHE A 246 5.35 24.88 0.29
C PHE A 246 4.82 24.95 1.71
N LYS A 247 3.85 25.85 1.90
CA LYS A 247 3.04 25.93 3.11
C LYS A 247 1.59 25.61 2.77
N PRO A 248 0.93 24.68 3.49
CA PRO A 248 -0.45 24.29 3.21
C PRO A 248 -1.45 25.45 3.28
N ASP A 249 -1.17 26.47 4.09
CA ASP A 249 -2.06 27.62 4.30
C ASP A 249 -2.28 28.46 3.04
N HIS A 250 -1.33 28.46 2.09
CA HIS A 250 -1.49 29.23 0.85
C HIS A 250 -2.69 28.79 0.01
N LEU A 251 -3.15 27.54 0.17
CA LEU A 251 -4.38 27.05 -0.47
C LEU A 251 -5.65 27.73 0.05
N LEU A 252 -5.55 28.54 1.11
CA LEU A 252 -6.66 29.25 1.75
C LEU A 252 -6.57 30.76 1.57
N ASP A 253 -5.44 31.27 1.07
CA ASP A 253 -5.21 32.71 0.95
C ASP A 253 -6.02 33.32 -0.20
N ASP A 254 -6.29 34.63 -0.10
CA ASP A 254 -6.95 35.40 -1.16
C ASP A 254 -6.16 35.40 -2.47
N ASP A 255 -4.84 35.26 -2.40
CA ASP A 255 -4.00 35.14 -3.59
C ASP A 255 -4.34 33.88 -4.38
N PHE A 256 -4.49 32.74 -3.71
CA PHE A 256 -4.96 31.51 -4.35
C PHE A 256 -6.39 31.68 -4.88
N ALA A 257 -7.26 32.36 -4.14
CA ALA A 257 -8.64 32.61 -4.57
C ALA A 257 -8.73 33.32 -5.93
N ARG A 258 -7.86 34.32 -6.17
CA ARG A 258 -7.80 35.13 -7.40
C ARG A 258 -7.24 34.41 -8.62
N LYS A 259 -6.53 33.29 -8.44
CA LYS A 259 -5.93 32.52 -9.55
C LYS A 259 -7.00 31.95 -10.50
N THR A 260 -6.67 31.87 -11.79
CA THR A 260 -7.49 31.18 -12.79
C THR A 260 -7.56 29.67 -12.49
N PHE A 261 -8.50 28.96 -13.11
CA PHE A 261 -8.62 27.51 -12.91
C PHE A 261 -7.31 26.77 -13.22
N TRP A 262 -6.65 27.09 -14.33
CA TRP A 262 -5.40 26.43 -14.73
C TRP A 262 -4.24 26.76 -13.80
N GLN A 263 -4.15 28.01 -13.32
CA GLN A 263 -3.16 28.38 -12.30
C GLN A 263 -3.39 27.61 -10.99
N LYS A 264 -4.65 27.47 -10.55
CA LYS A 264 -5.01 26.66 -9.38
C LYS A 264 -4.68 25.19 -9.60
N TYR A 265 -4.99 24.63 -10.76
CA TYR A 265 -4.69 23.25 -11.13
C TYR A 265 -3.18 22.96 -11.03
N ILE A 266 -2.35 23.80 -11.65
CA ILE A 266 -0.89 23.66 -11.63
C ILE A 266 -0.38 23.80 -10.19
N TYR A 267 -0.81 24.85 -9.47
CA TYR A 267 -0.39 25.08 -8.10
C TYR A 267 -0.72 23.90 -7.19
N VAL A 268 -1.98 23.43 -7.21
CA VAL A 268 -2.44 22.29 -6.41
C VAL A 268 -1.68 21.01 -6.77
N THR A 269 -1.35 20.82 -8.05
CA THR A 269 -0.57 19.67 -8.51
C THR A 269 0.83 19.68 -7.93
N ILE A 270 1.52 20.82 -8.01
CA ILE A 270 2.86 20.98 -7.46
C ILE A 270 2.84 20.88 -5.92
N ALA A 271 1.88 21.53 -5.25
CA ALA A 271 1.73 21.52 -3.80
C ALA A 271 1.42 20.11 -3.27
N CYS A 272 0.53 19.36 -3.93
CA CYS A 272 0.24 17.98 -3.54
C CYS A 272 1.41 17.04 -3.84
N PHE A 273 2.14 17.27 -4.93
CA PHE A 273 3.37 16.53 -5.22
C PHE A 273 4.44 16.76 -4.13
N ALA A 274 4.66 18.02 -3.72
CA ALA A 274 5.54 18.40 -2.63
C ALA A 274 5.10 17.72 -1.31
N PHE A 275 3.81 17.74 -1.00
CA PHE A 275 3.23 17.08 0.16
C PHE A 275 3.41 15.56 0.15
N ARG A 276 3.34 14.90 -1.03
CA ARG A 276 3.55 13.46 -1.15
C ARG A 276 4.99 13.03 -0.87
N GLN A 277 5.98 13.92 -1.03
CA GLN A 277 7.40 13.57 -0.88
C GLN A 277 7.75 13.00 0.50
N ARG A 278 7.05 13.41 1.56
CA ARG A 278 7.24 12.82 2.89
C ARG A 278 6.89 11.33 2.95
N PHE A 279 5.84 10.91 2.24
CA PHE A 279 5.45 9.51 2.15
C PHE A 279 6.39 8.74 1.22
N TYR A 280 6.78 9.36 0.11
CA TYR A 280 7.74 8.75 -0.82
C TYR A 280 9.10 8.51 -0.16
N PHE A 281 9.63 9.51 0.54
CA PHE A 281 10.86 9.37 1.31
C PHE A 281 10.73 8.27 2.36
N ALA A 282 9.72 8.36 3.24
CA ALA A 282 9.53 7.43 4.35
C ALA A 282 9.36 5.97 3.87
N TRP A 283 8.51 5.72 2.88
CA TRP A 283 8.32 4.37 2.37
C TRP A 283 9.47 3.86 1.51
N THR A 284 10.24 4.74 0.85
CA THR A 284 11.43 4.32 0.11
C THR A 284 12.57 3.94 1.04
N ILE A 285 12.84 4.70 2.11
CA ILE A 285 13.88 4.33 3.08
C ILE A 285 13.55 3.03 3.80
N SER A 286 12.27 2.79 4.12
CA SER A 286 11.85 1.49 4.65
C SER A 286 11.99 0.37 3.62
N CYS A 287 11.68 0.60 2.35
CA CYS A 287 11.93 -0.37 1.27
C CYS A 287 13.41 -0.78 1.24
N VAL A 288 14.33 0.18 1.34
CA VAL A 288 15.78 -0.07 1.46
C VAL A 288 16.09 -0.92 2.70
N ALA A 289 15.51 -0.63 3.87
CA ALA A 289 15.70 -1.43 5.08
C ALA A 289 15.24 -2.89 4.91
N ASN A 290 14.08 -3.11 4.28
CA ASN A 290 13.56 -4.43 3.96
C ASN A 290 14.51 -5.20 3.03
N LEU A 291 14.97 -4.57 1.93
CA LEU A 291 15.90 -5.18 0.97
C LEU A 291 17.26 -5.51 1.61
N CYS A 292 17.78 -4.62 2.48
CA CYS A 292 19.01 -4.89 3.23
C CYS A 292 18.87 -6.09 4.18
N ALA A 293 17.70 -6.28 4.79
CA ALA A 293 17.38 -7.46 5.60
C ALA A 293 17.24 -8.76 4.78
N GLY A 294 17.16 -8.66 3.45
CA GLY A 294 16.91 -9.78 2.53
C GLY A 294 15.43 -10.09 2.35
N PHE A 295 14.54 -9.16 2.71
CA PHE A 295 13.10 -9.26 2.49
C PHE A 295 12.67 -8.45 1.25
N GLY A 296 11.67 -8.94 0.52
CA GLY A 296 11.02 -8.18 -0.54
C GLY A 296 10.58 -8.99 -1.74
N PHE A 297 11.28 -10.11 -2.01
CA PHE A 297 11.01 -10.97 -3.17
C PHE A 297 9.56 -11.44 -3.22
N SER A 298 8.89 -11.18 -4.33
CA SER A 298 7.47 -11.49 -4.55
C SER A 298 7.18 -12.50 -5.65
N GLY A 299 8.21 -13.00 -6.33
CA GLY A 299 8.08 -13.86 -7.50
C GLY A 299 8.84 -13.28 -8.69
N PHE A 300 8.52 -13.75 -9.88
CA PHE A 300 9.11 -13.26 -11.13
C PHE A 300 8.08 -12.53 -11.98
N ASP A 301 8.54 -11.51 -12.71
CA ASP A 301 7.72 -10.77 -13.67
C ASP A 301 7.45 -11.56 -14.97
N ASP A 302 6.76 -10.92 -15.91
CA ASP A 302 6.43 -11.50 -17.22
C ASP A 302 7.66 -11.81 -18.09
N HIS A 303 8.83 -11.23 -17.76
CA HIS A 303 10.14 -11.44 -18.39
C HIS A 303 10.98 -12.49 -17.67
N GLY A 304 10.51 -12.99 -16.52
CA GLY A 304 11.24 -13.95 -15.70
C GLY A 304 12.34 -13.32 -14.84
N GLU A 305 12.28 -12.01 -14.59
CA GLU A 305 13.18 -11.29 -13.68
C GLU A 305 12.58 -11.21 -12.27
N PRO A 306 13.40 -11.28 -11.20
CA PRO A 306 12.89 -11.26 -9.83
C PRO A 306 12.27 -9.91 -9.47
N GLU A 307 11.06 -9.95 -8.91
CA GLU A 307 10.34 -8.77 -8.43
C GLU A 307 10.38 -8.67 -6.91
N TYR A 308 10.33 -7.44 -6.39
CA TYR A 308 10.45 -7.15 -4.96
C TYR A 308 9.26 -6.38 -4.37
N ARG A 309 8.04 -6.75 -4.79
CA ARG A 309 6.82 -5.99 -4.47
C ARG A 309 6.44 -6.03 -2.99
N PHE A 310 7.01 -6.91 -2.17
CA PHE A 310 6.70 -6.93 -0.73
C PHE A 310 7.47 -5.88 0.07
N ALA A 311 8.63 -5.42 -0.44
CA ALA A 311 9.40 -4.36 0.18
C ALA A 311 8.90 -2.96 -0.23
N ALA A 312 8.29 -2.83 -1.41
CA ALA A 312 7.83 -1.55 -1.94
C ALA A 312 6.38 -1.26 -1.55
N ASN A 313 6.15 -0.16 -0.83
CA ASN A 313 4.80 0.32 -0.51
C ASN A 313 4.23 1.30 -1.56
N ILE A 314 5.09 1.81 -2.46
CA ILE A 314 4.73 2.74 -3.53
C ILE A 314 5.37 2.35 -4.85
N HIS A 315 4.70 2.70 -5.95
CA HIS A 315 5.29 2.74 -7.28
C HIS A 315 5.24 4.16 -7.83
N PHE A 316 6.36 4.89 -7.75
CA PHE A 316 6.45 6.33 -8.01
C PHE A 316 5.87 6.75 -9.37
N LEU A 317 6.34 6.17 -10.47
CA LEU A 317 5.88 6.54 -11.81
C LEU A 317 4.40 6.22 -12.04
N PRO A 318 3.86 5.03 -11.70
CA PRO A 318 2.42 4.78 -11.79
C PRO A 318 1.54 5.75 -10.98
N ILE A 319 2.03 6.31 -9.88
CA ILE A 319 1.29 7.32 -9.10
C ILE A 319 1.30 8.66 -9.82
N GLU A 320 2.47 9.12 -10.28
CA GLU A 320 2.63 10.46 -10.85
C GLU A 320 2.28 10.56 -12.34
N LEU A 321 2.29 9.44 -13.08
CA LEU A 321 2.04 9.37 -14.52
C LEU A 321 0.87 8.43 -14.88
N GLY A 322 0.14 7.93 -13.88
CA GLY A 322 -0.99 7.03 -14.11
C GLY A 322 -2.10 7.68 -14.94
N THR A 323 -2.63 6.94 -15.91
CA THR A 323 -3.73 7.38 -16.81
C THR A 323 -5.11 7.12 -16.23
N SER A 324 -5.21 6.54 -15.03
CA SER A 324 -6.49 6.33 -14.36
C SER A 324 -6.35 6.41 -12.84
N THR A 325 -7.43 6.82 -12.17
CA THR A 325 -7.49 6.85 -10.71
C THR A 325 -7.26 5.47 -10.10
N LYS A 326 -7.70 4.40 -10.77
CA LYS A 326 -7.41 3.02 -10.36
C LYS A 326 -5.91 2.72 -10.38
N THR A 327 -5.22 3.02 -11.48
CA THR A 327 -3.76 2.78 -11.61
C THR A 327 -2.99 3.51 -10.52
N ILE A 328 -3.34 4.76 -10.26
CA ILE A 328 -2.72 5.59 -9.23
C ILE A 328 -2.96 5.00 -7.83
N LEU A 329 -4.21 4.67 -7.49
CA LEU A 329 -4.55 4.13 -6.16
C LEU A 329 -3.97 2.73 -5.92
N ASP A 330 -3.91 1.88 -6.95
CA ASP A 330 -3.29 0.55 -6.89
C ASP A 330 -1.77 0.64 -6.65
N ALA A 331 -1.14 1.76 -7.00
CA ALA A 331 0.28 2.02 -6.81
C ALA A 331 0.64 2.76 -5.52
N TRP A 332 -0.35 3.32 -4.82
CA TRP A 332 -0.18 4.05 -3.56
C TRP A 332 -0.48 3.15 -2.36
N ASN A 333 0.45 3.06 -1.41
CA ASN A 333 0.29 2.29 -0.17
C ASN A 333 -0.18 0.84 -0.43
N THR A 334 0.56 0.14 -1.28
CA THR A 334 0.19 -1.17 -1.84
C THR A 334 -0.09 -2.23 -0.78
N ALA A 335 0.62 -2.19 0.36
CA ALA A 335 0.39 -3.10 1.48
C ALA A 335 -0.99 -2.88 2.13
N THR A 336 -1.38 -1.61 2.33
CA THR A 336 -2.70 -1.24 2.87
C THR A 336 -3.81 -1.62 1.90
N THR A 337 -3.60 -1.40 0.59
CA THR A 337 -4.54 -1.82 -0.45
C THR A 337 -4.75 -3.35 -0.44
N ARG A 338 -3.69 -4.12 -0.21
CA ARG A 338 -3.78 -5.58 -0.07
C ARG A 338 -4.57 -6.00 1.19
N TRP A 339 -4.29 -5.38 2.33
CA TRP A 339 -5.02 -5.60 3.58
C TRP A 339 -6.51 -5.29 3.42
N LEU A 340 -6.87 -4.11 2.89
CA LEU A 340 -8.25 -3.71 2.64
C LEU A 340 -8.96 -4.68 1.71
N ARG A 341 -8.27 -5.18 0.67
CA ARG A 341 -8.83 -6.18 -0.24
C ARG A 341 -9.18 -7.47 0.49
N GLU A 342 -8.23 -8.04 1.22
CA GLU A 342 -8.34 -9.37 1.81
C GLU A 342 -9.20 -9.42 3.08
N CYS A 343 -9.11 -8.40 3.93
CA CYS A 343 -9.81 -8.35 5.20
C CYS A 343 -11.18 -7.65 5.12
N VAL A 344 -11.42 -6.83 4.10
CA VAL A 344 -12.67 -6.04 3.98
C VAL A 344 -13.39 -6.33 2.67
N TYR A 345 -12.82 -5.96 1.52
CA TYR A 345 -13.50 -6.00 0.21
C TYR A 345 -14.01 -7.40 -0.17
N ASP A 346 -13.23 -8.43 0.10
CA ASP A 346 -13.60 -9.81 -0.21
C ASP A 346 -14.51 -10.45 0.83
N ARG A 347 -14.54 -9.91 2.05
CA ARG A 347 -15.30 -10.46 3.19
C ARG A 347 -16.72 -9.92 3.31
N VAL A 348 -17.11 -8.98 2.43
CA VAL A 348 -18.45 -8.35 2.43
C VAL A 348 -19.16 -8.54 1.08
N PRO A 349 -20.51 -8.47 1.05
CA PRO A 349 -21.26 -8.53 -0.22
C PRO A 349 -20.80 -7.47 -1.21
N LYS A 350 -20.65 -7.84 -2.50
CA LYS A 350 -20.05 -6.97 -3.53
C LYS A 350 -20.74 -5.62 -3.71
N ARG A 351 -22.05 -5.54 -3.45
CA ARG A 351 -22.83 -4.28 -3.45
C ARG A 351 -22.33 -3.23 -2.43
N TYR A 352 -21.71 -3.67 -1.33
CA TYR A 352 -21.21 -2.79 -0.26
C TYR A 352 -19.68 -2.70 -0.21
N ALA A 353 -18.97 -3.52 -0.97
CA ALA A 353 -17.53 -3.72 -0.81
C ALA A 353 -16.70 -2.43 -0.96
N VAL A 354 -17.03 -1.57 -1.93
CA VAL A 354 -16.34 -0.29 -2.14
C VAL A 354 -16.55 0.65 -0.95
N TRP A 355 -17.79 0.77 -0.47
CA TRP A 355 -18.12 1.61 0.69
C TRP A 355 -17.47 1.10 1.98
N ALA A 356 -17.50 -0.22 2.21
CA ALA A 356 -16.85 -0.84 3.36
C ALA A 356 -15.35 -0.55 3.38
N VAL A 357 -14.67 -0.62 2.23
CA VAL A 357 -13.24 -0.28 2.10
C VAL A 357 -12.99 1.19 2.44
N PHE A 358 -13.80 2.12 1.91
CA PHE A 358 -13.60 3.55 2.20
C PHE A 358 -13.89 3.90 3.66
N VAL A 359 -14.92 3.32 4.27
CA VAL A 359 -15.21 3.50 5.70
C VAL A 359 -14.07 2.94 6.55
N ALA A 360 -13.62 1.70 6.27
CA ALA A 360 -12.50 1.09 6.99
C ALA A 360 -11.22 1.91 6.84
N SER A 361 -10.93 2.42 5.63
CA SER A 361 -9.77 3.26 5.36
C SER A 361 -9.86 4.61 6.09
N ALA A 362 -11.03 5.26 6.11
CA ALA A 362 -11.24 6.51 6.84
C ALA A 362 -10.97 6.35 8.34
N ILE A 363 -11.57 5.34 8.97
CA ILE A 363 -11.39 5.05 10.40
C ILE A 363 -9.92 4.71 10.69
N TRP A 364 -9.26 3.95 9.80
CA TRP A 364 -7.85 3.58 9.96
C TRP A 364 -6.93 4.81 9.94
N HIS A 365 -7.22 5.80 9.09
CA HIS A 365 -6.48 7.07 9.03
C HIS A 365 -6.77 8.02 10.20
N GLY A 366 -7.95 7.93 10.84
CA GLY A 366 -8.29 8.68 12.05
C GLY A 366 -9.58 9.50 11.96
N PHE A 367 -9.76 10.45 12.88
CA PHE A 367 -11.03 11.15 13.10
C PHE A 367 -11.03 12.62 12.65
N HIS A 368 -10.00 13.06 11.94
CA HIS A 368 -10.01 14.37 11.29
C HIS A 368 -11.10 14.40 10.20
N PRO A 369 -12.04 15.36 10.24
CA PRO A 369 -13.17 15.39 9.31
C PRO A 369 -12.79 15.40 7.82
N GLY A 370 -11.63 15.98 7.48
CA GLY A 370 -11.10 16.03 6.12
C GLY A 370 -10.86 14.64 5.52
N PHE A 371 -10.52 13.63 6.31
CA PHE A 371 -10.34 12.26 5.81
C PHE A 371 -11.66 11.68 5.31
N TYR A 372 -12.75 11.85 6.07
CA TYR A 372 -14.08 11.37 5.70
C TYR A 372 -14.60 12.08 4.44
N LEU A 373 -14.40 13.39 4.36
CA LEU A 373 -14.70 14.18 3.16
C LEU A 373 -13.94 13.66 1.94
N ALA A 374 -12.65 13.34 2.09
CA ALA A 374 -11.84 12.77 1.02
C ALA A 374 -12.36 11.39 0.58
N PHE A 375 -12.61 10.48 1.53
CA PHE A 375 -13.01 9.12 1.22
C PHE A 375 -14.41 9.00 0.61
N VAL A 376 -15.38 9.78 1.09
CA VAL A 376 -16.70 9.86 0.45
C VAL A 376 -16.57 10.40 -0.99
N SER A 377 -15.73 11.40 -1.20
CA SER A 377 -15.48 11.97 -2.53
C SER A 377 -14.73 10.99 -3.44
N ALA A 378 -13.83 10.17 -2.89
CA ALA A 378 -13.10 9.14 -3.61
C ALA A 378 -14.05 8.08 -4.20
N ALA A 379 -15.16 7.77 -3.51
CA ALA A 379 -16.18 6.85 -4.02
C ALA A 379 -16.83 7.38 -5.30
N LEU A 380 -17.24 8.65 -5.32
CA LEU A 380 -17.79 9.32 -6.51
C LEU A 380 -16.81 9.28 -7.68
N ILE A 381 -15.55 9.68 -7.44
CA ILE A 381 -14.48 9.71 -8.45
C ILE A 381 -14.20 8.30 -8.99
N THR A 382 -14.22 7.28 -8.13
CA THR A 382 -13.99 5.88 -8.54
C THR A 382 -15.12 5.38 -9.45
N VAL A 383 -16.38 5.71 -9.14
CA VAL A 383 -17.53 5.40 -10.01
C VAL A 383 -17.40 6.11 -11.35
N CYS A 384 -17.10 7.42 -11.33
CA CYS A 384 -16.89 8.21 -12.54
C CYS A 384 -15.78 7.63 -13.42
N GLY A 385 -14.62 7.28 -12.84
CA GLY A 385 -13.51 6.68 -13.59
C GLY A 385 -13.90 5.39 -14.32
N ARG A 386 -14.70 4.53 -13.68
CA ARG A 386 -15.24 3.32 -14.34
C ARG A 386 -16.19 3.66 -15.49
N MET A 387 -17.04 4.68 -15.33
CA MET A 387 -17.95 5.12 -16.37
C MET A 387 -17.21 5.73 -17.56
N CYS A 388 -16.27 6.66 -17.31
CA CYS A 388 -15.40 7.21 -18.36
C CYS A 388 -14.70 6.10 -19.13
N ARG A 389 -14.14 5.10 -18.44
CA ARG A 389 -13.47 3.98 -19.12
C ARG A 389 -14.44 3.14 -19.96
N ARG A 390 -15.66 2.92 -19.49
CA ARG A 390 -16.66 2.09 -20.18
C ARG A 390 -17.28 2.80 -21.40
N TYR A 391 -17.50 4.11 -21.31
CA TYR A 391 -18.20 4.88 -22.35
C TYR A 391 -17.24 5.65 -23.26
N LEU A 392 -16.15 6.24 -22.74
CA LEU A 392 -15.24 7.06 -23.55
C LEU A 392 -14.15 6.23 -24.23
N ARG A 393 -13.48 5.31 -23.52
CA ARG A 393 -12.34 4.54 -24.08
C ARG A 393 -12.60 3.94 -25.46
N PRO A 394 -13.77 3.33 -25.78
CA PRO A 394 -14.01 2.75 -27.09
C PRO A 394 -13.75 3.69 -28.27
N TYR A 395 -14.04 4.99 -28.12
CA TYR A 395 -13.85 5.99 -29.18
C TYR A 395 -12.37 6.33 -29.45
N PHE A 396 -11.47 5.96 -28.54
CA PHE A 396 -10.05 6.29 -28.63
C PHE A 396 -9.17 5.06 -28.96
N LEU A 397 -9.78 3.91 -29.25
CA LEU A 397 -9.04 2.69 -29.63
C LEU A 397 -8.74 2.58 -31.14
N GLY A 398 -9.24 3.51 -31.95
CA GLY A 398 -9.14 3.45 -33.42
C GLY A 398 -7.73 3.67 -33.98
N SER A 399 -6.84 4.37 -33.26
CA SER A 399 -5.45 4.58 -33.68
C SER A 399 -4.52 4.80 -32.48
N PRO A 400 -3.20 4.58 -32.63
CA PRO A 400 -2.22 4.87 -31.58
C PRO A 400 -2.25 6.33 -31.11
N ALA A 401 -2.45 7.28 -32.03
CA ALA A 401 -2.55 8.70 -31.72
C ALA A 401 -3.78 9.01 -30.85
N MET A 402 -4.93 8.41 -31.15
CA MET A 402 -6.14 8.57 -30.33
C MET A 402 -5.99 7.96 -28.94
N ASN A 403 -5.33 6.79 -28.85
CA ASN A 403 -5.03 6.16 -27.57
C ASN A 403 -4.12 7.07 -26.72
N PHE A 404 -3.08 7.64 -27.32
CA PHE A 404 -2.19 8.58 -26.64
C PHE A 404 -2.92 9.85 -26.17
N ILE A 405 -3.81 10.42 -26.98
CA ILE A 405 -4.64 11.57 -26.59
C ILE A 405 -5.52 11.20 -25.38
N TYR A 406 -6.17 10.04 -25.41
CA TYR A 406 -6.95 9.56 -24.28
C TYR A 406 -6.10 9.41 -23.02
N ASP A 407 -4.90 8.84 -23.15
CA ASP A 407 -3.99 8.64 -22.02
C ASP A 407 -3.57 9.98 -21.41
N ILE A 408 -3.27 11.02 -22.20
CA ILE A 408 -3.02 12.38 -21.71
C ILE A 408 -4.24 12.95 -20.98
N MET A 409 -5.41 12.91 -21.62
CA MET A 409 -6.64 13.49 -21.05
C MET A 409 -7.01 12.83 -19.73
N THR A 410 -6.94 11.50 -19.68
CA THR A 410 -7.29 10.73 -18.49
C THR A 410 -6.22 10.80 -17.41
N HIS A 411 -4.93 10.96 -17.78
CA HIS A 411 -3.87 11.29 -16.83
C HIS A 411 -4.13 12.64 -16.14
N ILE A 412 -4.37 13.72 -16.90
CA ILE A 412 -4.68 15.06 -16.36
C ILE A 412 -5.90 15.00 -15.42
N GLY A 413 -6.96 14.31 -15.84
CA GLY A 413 -8.15 14.13 -15.01
C GLY A 413 -7.89 13.30 -13.74
N ALA A 414 -7.10 12.22 -13.84
CA ALA A 414 -6.80 11.34 -12.72
C ALA A 414 -5.91 12.02 -11.68
N ILE A 415 -4.86 12.72 -12.11
CA ILE A 415 -3.97 13.46 -11.20
C ILE A 415 -4.70 14.65 -10.57
N PHE A 416 -5.60 15.32 -11.32
CA PHE A 416 -6.50 16.33 -10.76
C PHE A 416 -7.32 15.77 -9.60
N CYS A 417 -7.99 14.64 -9.84
CA CYS A 417 -8.83 13.98 -8.84
C CYS A 417 -8.01 13.58 -7.61
N LEU A 418 -6.83 12.98 -7.81
CA LEU A 418 -5.93 12.61 -6.71
C LEU A 418 -5.56 13.83 -5.86
N ASN A 419 -5.13 14.92 -6.50
CA ASN A 419 -4.68 16.12 -5.79
C ASN A 419 -5.85 16.83 -5.09
N TYR A 420 -7.00 16.94 -5.75
CA TYR A 420 -8.20 17.54 -5.17
C TYR A 420 -8.67 16.80 -3.90
N LEU A 421 -8.59 15.46 -3.90
CA LEU A 421 -8.83 14.64 -2.71
C LEU A 421 -7.70 14.78 -1.69
N GLY A 422 -6.45 14.81 -2.15
CA GLY A 422 -5.26 14.94 -1.31
C GLY A 422 -5.24 16.23 -0.49
N VAL A 423 -5.80 17.33 -1.00
CA VAL A 423 -5.94 18.58 -0.23
C VAL A 423 -6.83 18.40 1.00
N ALA A 424 -7.82 17.50 0.97
CA ALA A 424 -8.64 17.22 2.14
C ALA A 424 -7.83 16.49 3.25
N PHE A 425 -6.87 15.64 2.89
CA PHE A 425 -5.90 15.06 3.83
C PHE A 425 -4.91 16.09 4.36
N LEU A 426 -4.51 17.04 3.53
CA LEU A 426 -3.60 18.12 3.87
C LEU A 426 -4.22 19.10 4.89
N LEU A 427 -5.46 19.53 4.66
CA LEU A 427 -6.11 20.58 5.45
C LEU A 427 -6.83 20.05 6.69
N GLN A 428 -7.22 18.76 6.70
CA GLN A 428 -7.80 18.00 7.82
C GLN A 428 -9.12 18.51 8.44
N LYS A 429 -9.37 19.83 8.50
CA LYS A 429 -10.53 20.46 9.13
C LYS A 429 -11.61 20.78 8.10
N THR A 430 -12.87 20.47 8.41
CA THR A 430 -14.04 20.68 7.53
C THR A 430 -14.06 22.08 6.93
N GLY A 431 -13.97 23.14 7.74
CA GLY A 431 -14.06 24.52 7.26
C GLY A 431 -12.97 24.86 6.25
N ARG A 432 -11.73 24.42 6.48
CA ARG A 432 -10.59 24.64 5.57
C ARG A 432 -10.79 23.87 4.26
N VAL A 433 -11.23 22.62 4.32
CA VAL A 433 -11.51 21.79 3.14
C VAL A 433 -12.64 22.39 2.30
N LEU A 434 -13.77 22.75 2.93
CA LEU A 434 -14.90 23.36 2.23
C LEU A 434 -14.54 24.73 1.64
N HIS A 435 -13.71 25.51 2.32
CA HIS A 435 -13.21 26.77 1.79
C HIS A 435 -12.42 26.56 0.50
N PHE A 436 -11.44 25.65 0.50
CA PHE A 436 -10.66 25.28 -0.68
C PHE A 436 -11.57 24.75 -1.81
N TRP A 437 -12.50 23.84 -1.50
CA TRP A 437 -13.43 23.32 -2.51
C TRP A 437 -14.32 24.39 -3.11
N ARG A 438 -14.77 25.37 -2.32
CA ARG A 438 -15.50 26.55 -2.82
C ARG A 438 -14.63 27.39 -3.76
N GLN A 439 -13.36 27.62 -3.43
CA GLN A 439 -12.42 28.33 -4.32
C GLN A 439 -12.16 27.58 -5.63
N MET A 440 -12.29 26.25 -5.61
CA MET A 440 -12.27 25.35 -6.78
C MET A 440 -13.67 25.14 -7.40
N ARG A 441 -14.69 25.87 -6.93
CA ARG A 441 -16.09 25.79 -7.38
C ARG A 441 -16.68 24.38 -7.37
N PHE A 442 -16.22 23.54 -6.44
CA PHE A 442 -16.61 22.12 -6.31
C PHE A 442 -16.45 21.30 -7.60
N ILE A 443 -15.56 21.71 -8.51
CA ILE A 443 -15.41 21.05 -9.83
C ILE A 443 -14.98 19.58 -9.72
N GLY A 444 -14.24 19.21 -8.67
CA GLY A 444 -13.88 17.82 -8.38
C GLY A 444 -15.05 16.95 -7.91
N HIS A 445 -16.22 17.53 -7.67
CA HIS A 445 -17.48 16.82 -7.36
C HIS A 445 -18.48 16.96 -8.50
N LEU A 446 -18.73 18.20 -8.95
CA LEU A 446 -19.71 18.50 -9.99
C LEU A 446 -19.31 17.91 -11.34
N GLY A 447 -18.01 17.92 -11.69
CA GLY A 447 -17.50 17.33 -12.93
C GLY A 447 -17.76 15.82 -13.00
N PRO A 448 -17.30 15.02 -12.02
CA PRO A 448 -17.61 13.60 -11.96
C PRO A 448 -19.10 13.28 -11.96
N LEU A 449 -19.92 14.05 -11.25
CA LEU A 449 -21.37 13.86 -11.24
C LEU A 449 -21.99 14.11 -12.62
N ALA A 450 -21.60 15.19 -13.28
CA ALA A 450 -22.04 15.48 -14.64
C ALA A 450 -21.64 14.39 -15.63
N LEU A 451 -20.40 13.86 -15.55
CA LEU A 451 -19.95 12.75 -16.39
C LEU A 451 -20.74 11.47 -16.14
N ILE A 452 -21.04 11.15 -14.88
CA ILE A 452 -21.86 9.98 -14.52
C ILE A 452 -23.25 10.06 -15.17
N ILE A 453 -23.87 11.25 -15.19
CA ILE A 453 -25.22 11.45 -15.74
C ILE A 453 -25.20 11.53 -17.27
N CYS A 454 -24.27 12.30 -17.84
CA CYS A 454 -24.26 12.62 -19.26
C CYS A 454 -23.71 11.47 -20.13
N LEU A 455 -22.70 10.72 -19.67
CA LEU A 455 -22.07 9.69 -20.50
C LEU A 455 -23.03 8.61 -21.00
N PRO A 456 -23.93 8.04 -20.17
CA PRO A 456 -24.93 7.09 -20.65
C PRO A 456 -25.92 7.69 -21.66
N LEU A 457 -26.29 8.97 -21.49
CA LEU A 457 -27.24 9.67 -22.35
C LEU A 457 -26.63 9.98 -23.72
N VAL A 458 -25.35 10.36 -23.76
CA VAL A 458 -24.65 10.78 -24.98
C VAL A 458 -24.06 9.60 -25.73
N CYS A 459 -23.42 8.65 -25.04
CA CYS A 459 -22.70 7.54 -25.68
C CYS A 459 -23.58 6.27 -25.88
N GLY A 460 -24.80 6.23 -25.34
CA GLY A 460 -25.72 5.11 -25.53
C GLY A 460 -25.24 3.80 -24.91
N LYS A 461 -24.86 2.80 -25.72
CA LYS A 461 -24.48 1.47 -25.21
C LYS A 461 -23.02 1.45 -24.71
N PRO A 462 -22.77 0.95 -23.49
CA PRO A 462 -21.42 0.88 -22.94
C PRO A 462 -20.52 -0.09 -23.73
N GLY A 463 -19.22 0.22 -23.82
CA GLY A 463 -18.22 -0.68 -24.36
C GLY A 463 -18.03 -1.94 -23.49
N ASN A 464 -17.71 -3.07 -24.12
CA ASN A 464 -17.46 -4.32 -23.41
C ASN A 464 -16.17 -4.22 -22.56
N SER A 465 -16.32 -4.34 -21.25
CA SER A 465 -15.24 -4.14 -20.27
C SER A 465 -14.06 -5.11 -20.46
N THR A 466 -14.31 -6.32 -20.96
CA THR A 466 -13.28 -7.34 -21.22
C THR A 466 -12.37 -6.95 -22.38
N LYS A 467 -12.93 -6.35 -23.45
CA LYS A 467 -12.16 -5.87 -24.61
C LYS A 467 -11.33 -4.64 -24.25
N LEU A 468 -11.87 -3.76 -23.41
CA LEU A 468 -11.19 -2.53 -22.96
C LEU A 468 -9.96 -2.83 -22.08
N ASN A 469 -10.04 -3.86 -21.24
CA ASN A 469 -8.90 -4.32 -20.41
C ASN A 469 -7.80 -5.01 -21.23
N ALA A 470 -8.13 -5.58 -22.40
CA ALA A 470 -7.16 -6.25 -23.26
C ALA A 470 -6.28 -5.25 -24.05
N ALA A 471 -6.79 -4.04 -24.33
CA ALA A 471 -6.07 -2.99 -25.05
C ALA A 471 -4.96 -2.29 -24.22
N ASP A 472 -5.01 -2.40 -22.89
CA ASP A 472 -3.98 -1.87 -21.97
C ASP A 472 -2.82 -2.85 -21.77
N ARG A 473 -2.87 -4.03 -22.41
CA ARG A 473 -1.80 -5.02 -22.39
C ARG A 473 -0.71 -4.55 -23.35
N THR A 474 0.53 -4.41 -22.85
CA THR A 474 1.70 -4.12 -23.69
C THR A 474 1.82 -5.15 -24.83
N PRO A 475 2.48 -4.84 -25.97
CA PRO A 475 2.59 -5.74 -27.13
C PRO A 475 3.05 -7.16 -26.75
N VAL A 476 3.86 -7.28 -25.70
CA VAL A 476 4.37 -8.54 -25.12
C VAL A 476 3.27 -9.43 -24.52
N GLN A 477 2.18 -8.84 -24.01
CA GLN A 477 1.04 -9.56 -23.43
C GLN A 477 -0.01 -9.97 -24.48
N LEU A 478 -0.01 -9.34 -25.66
CA LEU A 478 -0.92 -9.67 -26.78
C LEU A 478 -0.40 -10.87 -27.59
N THR A 479 0.92 -10.94 -27.83
CA THR A 479 1.55 -12.08 -28.55
C THR A 479 1.34 -13.41 -27.84
N LYS A 480 1.33 -13.44 -26.49
CA LYS A 480 1.04 -14.68 -25.75
C LYS A 480 -0.41 -15.19 -25.92
N ASN A 481 -1.40 -14.33 -26.11
CA ASN A 481 -2.78 -14.80 -26.33
C ASN A 481 -3.02 -15.22 -27.78
N ALA A 482 -2.36 -14.57 -28.75
CA ALA A 482 -2.46 -14.93 -30.16
C ALA A 482 -1.86 -16.31 -30.47
N VAL A 483 -0.78 -16.70 -29.77
CA VAL A 483 -0.19 -18.05 -29.86
C VAL A 483 -1.10 -19.11 -29.24
N VAL A 484 -1.92 -18.76 -28.25
CA VAL A 484 -2.87 -19.69 -27.60
C VAL A 484 -4.15 -19.88 -28.44
N THR A 485 -4.54 -18.92 -29.28
CA THR A 485 -5.80 -19.01 -30.04
C THR A 485 -5.68 -19.63 -31.43
N ASN A 486 -4.48 -19.78 -32.01
CA ASN A 486 -4.30 -20.27 -33.38
C ASN A 486 -3.66 -21.67 -33.51
N GLY A 487 -3.67 -22.48 -32.45
CA GLY A 487 -3.12 -23.85 -32.45
C GLY A 487 -4.20 -24.94 -32.39
N GLY A 488 -5.12 -24.97 -33.34
CA GLY A 488 -6.08 -26.09 -33.48
C GLY A 488 -5.56 -27.14 -34.44
N THR A 489 -4.95 -28.22 -33.93
CA THR A 489 -5.22 -29.65 -34.26
C THR A 489 -4.13 -30.57 -33.69
N ASN A 490 -4.57 -31.57 -32.91
CA ASN A 490 -3.94 -32.85 -32.55
C ASN A 490 -2.49 -32.85 -32.02
N SER A 491 -2.35 -33.01 -30.69
CA SER A 491 -1.47 -34.01 -30.05
C SER A 491 -1.44 -33.78 -28.53
N SER A 492 -1.66 -34.85 -27.77
CA SER A 492 -1.65 -34.92 -26.32
C SER A 492 -0.31 -34.48 -25.72
N ARG A 493 -0.31 -33.37 -24.96
CA ARG A 493 0.67 -33.07 -23.90
C ARG A 493 0.08 -32.03 -22.94
N HIS A 494 0.14 -32.33 -21.65
CA HIS A 494 -0.25 -31.44 -20.56
C HIS A 494 0.46 -30.09 -20.68
N ASN A 495 -0.29 -29.00 -20.94
CA ASN A 495 0.21 -27.63 -20.85
C ASN A 495 -0.33 -26.97 -19.58
N SER A 496 0.54 -26.86 -18.58
CA SER A 496 0.41 -26.05 -17.38
C SER A 496 0.70 -24.59 -17.70
N ALA A 497 -0.34 -23.78 -17.92
CA ALA A 497 -0.24 -22.33 -17.95
C ALA A 497 -0.54 -21.76 -16.55
N VAL A 498 0.48 -21.69 -15.68
CA VAL A 498 0.37 -21.10 -14.34
C VAL A 498 1.17 -19.81 -14.32
N THR A 499 0.47 -18.68 -14.47
CA THR A 499 1.08 -17.36 -14.25
C THR A 499 1.21 -17.10 -12.75
N ASN A 500 2.37 -16.59 -12.34
CA ASN A 500 2.68 -16.19 -10.96
C ASN A 500 1.58 -15.30 -10.36
N ASN A 501 0.81 -15.85 -9.42
CA ASN A 501 -0.25 -15.14 -8.72
C ASN A 501 0.32 -14.39 -7.50
N VAL A 502 1.09 -13.33 -7.74
CA VAL A 502 0.95 -12.16 -6.86
C VAL A 502 -0.44 -11.64 -7.18
N CYS A 503 -1.41 -11.84 -6.27
CA CYS A 503 -2.84 -11.57 -6.49
C CYS A 503 -2.99 -10.28 -7.32
N LYS A 504 -3.15 -10.44 -8.65
CA LYS A 504 -3.17 -9.33 -9.58
C LYS A 504 -4.37 -8.51 -9.13
N LEU A 505 -4.19 -7.20 -8.93
CA LEU A 505 -5.22 -6.26 -8.45
C LEU A 505 -6.42 -6.12 -9.43
N HIS A 506 -6.55 -7.06 -10.38
CA HIS A 506 -7.30 -7.01 -11.63
C HIS A 506 -8.53 -7.92 -11.69
N GLU A 507 -8.93 -8.58 -10.60
CA GLU A 507 -10.22 -9.28 -10.60
C GLU A 507 -11.37 -8.34 -10.21
N ASN A 508 -12.07 -7.92 -11.27
CA ASN A 508 -13.34 -7.20 -11.43
C ASN A 508 -13.34 -5.67 -11.25
#